data_AF-A0A2T5CE25-F1
#
_entry.id   AF-A0A2T5CE25-F1
#
_cell.length_a   1.000
_cell.length_b   1.000
_cell.length_c   1.000
_cell.angle_alpha   90.00
_cell.angle_beta   90.00
_cell.angle_gamma   90.00
#
_symmetry.space_group_name_H-M   'P 1'
#
loop_
_entity.id
_entity.type
_entity.pdbx_description
1 polymer ?
#
loop_
_entity_poly.entity_id
_entity_poly.type
_entity_poly.pdbx_seq_one_letter_code
_entity_poly.pdbx_strand_id
1 'polypeptide(L)'
;MIFLLVSEVQPTFVVLQSFSSHLKLQGDPVMRTKLLVCTFLILAFASMPCIALAAEQFGVAVYPGAKEHPGATQFLNEGLGVQGTAFHTSDSVAAVVEFYRAQDGIREVIVSDESAMFKKGNEVDVTVQSPWMDMQSGTLMQDCLISIVNRK
;
A
#
# COMPACT_ATOMS: atom_id res chain seq x y z
N MET A 1 -15.09 24.47 34.20
CA MET A 1 -14.28 23.24 34.17
C MET A 1 -14.04 22.90 32.70
N ILE A 2 -12.77 22.97 32.27
CA ILE A 2 -12.16 22.58 30.96
C ILE A 2 -12.60 23.46 29.75
N PHE A 3 -11.95 24.59 29.39
CA PHE A 3 -10.67 24.81 28.63
C PHE A 3 -10.58 24.03 27.29
N LEU A 4 -10.89 24.66 26.15
CA LEU A 4 -10.00 25.37 25.19
C LEU A 4 -8.98 24.42 24.52
N LEU A 5 -8.76 24.41 23.20
CA LEU A 5 -8.41 25.59 22.40
C LEU A 5 -8.59 25.28 20.89
N VAL A 6 -9.51 25.99 20.24
CA VAL A 6 -9.56 26.16 18.78
C VAL A 6 -8.69 27.39 18.48
N SER A 7 -7.69 27.25 17.62
CA SER A 7 -6.89 28.36 17.12
C SER A 7 -7.16 28.53 15.63
N GLU A 8 -8.14 29.39 15.33
CA GLU A 8 -8.36 29.99 14.02
C GLU A 8 -8.10 31.49 14.18
N VAL A 9 -7.11 32.05 13.47
CA VAL A 9 -6.89 33.50 13.43
C VAL A 9 -6.67 33.94 11.99
N GLN A 10 -7.55 34.86 11.61
CA GLN A 10 -7.80 35.56 10.36
C GLN A 10 -6.66 36.51 9.91
N PRO A 11 -6.72 37.03 8.66
CA PRO A 11 -5.66 37.82 8.04
C PRO A 11 -5.74 39.30 8.43
N THR A 12 -4.59 39.99 8.51
CA THR A 12 -4.57 41.46 8.69
C THR A 12 -3.84 42.15 7.54
N PHE A 13 -4.61 43.01 6.91
CA PHE A 13 -4.35 43.98 5.86
C PHE A 13 -3.40 45.10 6.35
N VAL A 14 -2.32 45.42 5.61
CA VAL A 14 -1.58 46.67 5.78
C VAL A 14 -1.21 47.28 4.41
N VAL A 15 -2.00 48.29 4.05
CA VAL A 15 -1.66 49.61 3.48
C VAL A 15 -0.69 49.70 2.28
N LEU A 16 -1.26 50.13 1.15
CA LEU A 16 -0.57 50.77 0.02
C LEU A 16 0.16 52.05 0.47
N GLN A 17 1.43 52.21 0.09
CA GLN A 17 1.92 53.50 -0.38
C GLN A 17 2.88 53.34 -1.57
N SER A 18 2.48 54.02 -2.66
CA SER A 18 3.22 54.23 -3.88
C SER A 18 4.32 55.27 -3.66
N PHE A 19 5.57 54.94 -3.97
CA PHE A 19 6.59 55.90 -4.36
C PHE A 19 7.39 55.35 -5.53
N SER A 20 7.22 55.99 -6.67
CA SER A 20 7.98 55.77 -7.90
C SER A 20 9.13 56.77 -7.92
N SER A 21 10.37 56.28 -7.91
CA SER A 21 11.49 57.02 -8.48
C SER A 21 12.65 56.08 -8.80
N HIS A 22 12.83 55.88 -10.12
CA HIS A 22 14.07 55.64 -10.83
C HIS A 22 15.31 55.18 -10.03
N LEU A 23 15.65 53.91 -10.20
CA LEU A 23 17.04 53.48 -10.32
C LEU A 23 17.12 52.42 -11.43
N LYS A 24 17.59 52.82 -12.61
CA LYS A 24 18.07 51.88 -13.63
C LYS A 24 19.49 51.48 -13.26
N LEU A 25 19.71 50.19 -12.99
CA LEU A 25 21.02 49.58 -13.19
C LEU A 25 20.85 48.19 -13.79
N GLN A 26 21.53 48.01 -14.92
CA GLN A 26 21.61 46.83 -15.75
C GLN A 26 22.07 45.60 -14.96
N GLY A 27 21.40 44.47 -15.20
CA GLY A 27 21.91 43.14 -14.92
C GLY A 27 21.41 42.21 -16.01
N ASP A 28 22.34 41.56 -16.71
CA ASP A 28 22.10 40.80 -17.94
C ASP A 28 21.04 39.69 -17.79
N PRO A 29 20.15 39.49 -18.78
CA PRO A 29 19.07 38.51 -18.71
C PRO A 29 19.54 37.04 -18.80
N VAL A 30 20.84 36.80 -19.03
CA VAL A 30 21.35 35.46 -19.39
C VAL A 30 21.50 34.52 -18.17
N MET A 31 21.55 35.06 -16.94
CA MET A 31 21.85 34.28 -15.73
C MET A 31 20.65 34.05 -14.79
N ARG A 32 19.42 34.36 -15.22
CA ARG A 32 18.21 34.04 -14.43
C ARG A 32 17.46 32.81 -14.94
N THR A 33 17.65 32.43 -16.20
CA THR A 33 17.04 31.23 -16.79
C THR A 33 17.69 29.94 -16.31
N LYS A 34 18.96 30.00 -15.86
CA LYS A 34 19.67 28.81 -15.34
C LYS A 34 19.30 28.43 -13.91
N LEU A 35 18.72 29.35 -13.14
CA LEU A 35 18.43 29.12 -11.72
C LEU A 35 17.04 28.51 -11.47
N LEU A 36 16.11 28.61 -12.44
CA LEU A 36 14.76 28.02 -12.34
C LEU A 36 14.70 26.57 -12.83
N VAL A 37 15.66 26.12 -13.65
CA VAL A 37 15.71 24.74 -14.15
C VAL A 37 16.19 23.76 -13.07
N CYS A 38 17.00 24.23 -12.11
CA CYS A 38 17.53 23.38 -11.05
C CYS A 38 16.51 23.05 -9.95
N THR A 39 15.43 23.83 -9.78
CA THR A 39 14.44 23.60 -8.72
C THR A 39 13.43 22.50 -9.09
N PHE A 40 13.19 22.24 -10.39
CA PHE A 40 12.31 21.16 -10.83
C PHE A 40 12.95 19.77 -10.80
N LEU A 41 14.29 19.68 -10.78
CA LEU A 41 15.01 18.40 -10.80
C LEU A 41 15.16 17.73 -9.42
N ILE A 42 14.98 18.48 -8.33
CA ILE A 42 15.17 17.95 -6.96
C ILE A 42 13.86 17.42 -6.36
N LEU A 43 12.69 17.83 -6.88
CA LEU A 43 11.40 17.35 -6.39
C LEU A 43 10.95 16.00 -7.00
N ALA A 44 11.62 15.53 -8.05
CA ALA A 44 11.24 14.29 -8.75
C ALA A 44 11.79 12.99 -8.12
N PHE A 45 12.70 13.08 -7.15
CA PHE A 45 13.34 11.89 -6.56
C PHE A 45 12.67 11.36 -5.29
N ALA A 46 11.66 12.06 -4.75
CA ALA A 46 10.98 11.63 -3.51
C ALA A 46 9.84 10.62 -3.73
N SER A 47 9.51 10.28 -4.99
CA SER A 47 8.44 9.36 -5.33
C SER A 47 8.94 8.21 -6.22
N MET A 48 10.10 7.64 -5.91
CA MET A 48 10.47 6.33 -6.45
C MET A 48 9.72 5.28 -5.62
N PRO A 49 8.58 4.72 -6.09
CA PRO A 49 8.11 3.48 -5.51
C PRO A 49 9.24 2.46 -5.71
N CYS A 50 9.76 1.93 -4.61
CA CYS A 50 10.59 0.74 -4.66
C CYS A 50 9.76 -0.32 -5.35
N ILE A 51 10.07 -0.64 -6.61
CA ILE A 51 9.49 -1.79 -7.29
C ILE A 51 10.15 -3.00 -6.64
N ALA A 52 9.66 -3.37 -5.46
CA ALA A 52 9.89 -4.68 -4.93
C ALA A 52 9.34 -5.66 -5.97
N LEU A 53 10.21 -6.49 -6.54
CA LEU A 53 9.76 -7.65 -7.30
C LEU A 53 8.82 -8.42 -6.37
N ALA A 54 7.53 -8.43 -6.72
CA ALA A 54 6.54 -9.15 -5.93
C ALA A 54 6.97 -10.62 -5.93
N ALA A 55 7.17 -11.17 -4.73
CA ALA A 55 7.39 -12.60 -4.59
C ALA A 55 6.22 -13.35 -5.26
N GLU A 56 6.49 -14.49 -5.88
CA GLU A 56 5.48 -15.26 -6.60
C GLU A 56 5.35 -16.65 -5.99
N GLN A 57 4.12 -17.12 -5.86
CA GLN A 57 3.79 -18.46 -5.38
C GLN A 57 2.79 -19.13 -6.34
N PHE A 58 3.21 -20.23 -6.97
CA PHE A 58 2.40 -20.99 -7.94
C PHE A 58 1.81 -20.12 -9.08
N GLY A 59 2.56 -19.12 -9.58
CA GLY A 59 2.06 -18.21 -10.63
C GLY A 59 1.18 -17.07 -10.11
N VAL A 60 1.00 -16.94 -8.79
CA VAL A 60 0.26 -15.86 -8.14
C VAL A 60 1.26 -14.92 -7.47
N ALA A 61 1.16 -13.62 -7.75
CA ALA A 61 1.98 -12.65 -7.03
C ALA A 61 1.49 -12.56 -5.57
N VAL A 62 2.41 -12.63 -4.63
CA VAL A 62 2.18 -12.47 -3.20
C VAL A 62 1.89 -11.00 -2.92
N TYR A 63 0.93 -10.74 -2.01
CA TYR A 63 0.57 -9.38 -1.63
C TYR A 63 1.80 -8.61 -1.10
N PRO A 64 2.08 -7.40 -1.60
CA PRO A 64 3.29 -6.66 -1.26
C PRO A 64 3.32 -6.33 0.23
N GLY A 65 4.45 -6.62 0.88
CA GLY A 65 4.61 -6.40 2.31
C GLY A 65 3.97 -7.46 3.22
N ALA A 66 3.25 -8.44 2.67
CA ALA A 66 2.79 -9.58 3.43
C ALA A 66 3.98 -10.43 3.92
N LYS A 67 3.91 -10.91 5.15
CA LYS A 67 4.96 -11.72 5.77
C LYS A 67 4.51 -13.16 5.84
N GLU A 68 5.41 -14.09 5.55
CA GLU A 68 5.12 -15.51 5.74
C GLU A 68 4.73 -15.81 7.18
N HIS A 69 3.71 -16.66 7.35
CA HIS A 69 3.25 -17.12 8.65
C HIS A 69 3.56 -18.62 8.81
N PRO A 70 4.67 -19.00 9.45
CA PRO A 70 5.16 -20.37 9.44
C PRO A 70 4.19 -21.38 10.07
N GLY A 71 3.46 -21.01 11.14
CA GLY A 71 2.48 -21.89 11.78
C GLY A 71 1.31 -22.25 10.85
N ALA A 72 0.65 -21.24 10.28
CA ALA A 72 -0.37 -21.43 9.25
C ALA A 72 0.16 -22.17 8.00
N THR A 73 1.37 -21.87 7.53
CA THR A 73 2.01 -22.62 6.43
C THR A 73 2.20 -24.09 6.77
N GLN A 74 2.69 -24.39 7.97
CA GLN A 74 2.82 -25.77 8.44
C GLN A 74 1.46 -26.46 8.52
N PHE A 75 0.43 -25.77 9.03
CA PHE A 75 -0.92 -26.31 9.10
C PHE A 75 -1.49 -26.65 7.71
N LEU A 76 -1.27 -25.81 6.70
CA LEU A 76 -1.68 -26.11 5.31
C LEU A 76 -1.01 -27.40 4.81
N ASN A 77 0.32 -27.49 4.95
CA ASN A 77 1.10 -28.59 4.38
C ASN A 77 0.95 -29.91 5.14
N GLU A 78 0.99 -29.87 6.46
CA GLU A 78 1.00 -31.06 7.32
C GLU A 78 -0.38 -31.39 7.88
N GLY A 79 -1.16 -30.36 8.23
CA GLY A 79 -2.49 -30.52 8.83
C GLY A 79 -3.57 -30.81 7.79
N LEU A 80 -3.57 -30.09 6.67
CA LEU A 80 -4.54 -30.27 5.59
C LEU A 80 -4.01 -31.11 4.43
N GLY A 81 -2.71 -31.37 4.38
CA GLY A 81 -2.09 -32.15 3.30
C GLY A 81 -2.09 -31.43 1.95
N VAL A 82 -2.17 -30.10 1.92
CA VAL A 82 -2.15 -29.30 0.69
C VAL A 82 -0.84 -28.52 0.57
N GLN A 83 -0.27 -28.46 -0.63
CA GLN A 83 0.94 -27.68 -0.84
C GLN A 83 0.59 -26.19 -0.82
N GLY A 84 1.11 -25.43 0.15
CA GLY A 84 0.74 -24.02 0.26
C GLY A 84 1.64 -23.19 1.16
N THR A 85 1.50 -21.88 1.02
CA THR A 85 2.15 -20.89 1.87
C THR A 85 1.11 -19.91 2.38
N ALA A 86 1.14 -19.67 3.69
CA ALA A 86 0.33 -18.67 4.35
C ALA A 86 1.17 -17.41 4.61
N PHE A 87 0.55 -16.27 4.42
CA PHE A 87 1.10 -14.95 4.67
C PHE A 87 0.12 -14.15 5.51
N HIS A 88 0.60 -13.13 6.20
CA HIS A 88 -0.26 -12.20 6.91
C HIS A 88 0.15 -10.75 6.66
N THR A 89 -0.83 -9.84 6.70
CA THR A 89 -0.64 -8.40 6.55
C THR A 89 -1.62 -7.65 7.44
N SER A 90 -1.23 -6.47 7.91
CA SER A 90 -2.10 -5.55 8.65
C SER A 90 -3.07 -4.77 7.76
N ASP A 91 -2.94 -4.89 6.45
CA ASP A 91 -3.83 -4.22 5.50
C ASP A 91 -5.22 -4.85 5.50
N SER A 92 -6.24 -4.04 5.16
CA SER A 92 -7.63 -4.49 5.12
C SER A 92 -7.89 -5.55 4.04
N VAL A 93 -8.89 -6.41 4.26
CA VAL A 93 -9.37 -7.39 3.25
C VAL A 93 -9.66 -6.72 1.92
N ALA A 94 -10.30 -5.55 1.91
CA ALA A 94 -10.60 -4.81 0.69
C ALA A 94 -9.35 -4.48 -0.14
N ALA A 95 -8.27 -4.00 0.48
CA ALA A 95 -7.02 -3.70 -0.22
C ALA A 95 -6.38 -4.97 -0.82
N VAL A 96 -6.40 -6.06 -0.08
CA VAL A 96 -5.87 -7.36 -0.52
C VAL A 96 -6.70 -7.94 -1.67
N VAL A 97 -8.02 -7.81 -1.60
CA VAL A 97 -8.97 -8.22 -2.65
C VAL A 97 -8.71 -7.47 -3.96
N GLU A 98 -8.58 -6.15 -3.90
CA GLU A 98 -8.32 -5.35 -5.10
C GLU A 98 -6.98 -5.72 -5.76
N PHE A 99 -5.95 -6.00 -4.94
CA PHE A 99 -4.67 -6.50 -5.45
C PHE A 99 -4.83 -7.82 -6.21
N TYR A 100 -5.53 -8.81 -5.66
CA TYR A 100 -5.72 -10.10 -6.33
C TYR A 100 -6.64 -10.03 -7.53
N ARG A 101 -7.66 -9.17 -7.52
CA ARG A 101 -8.53 -8.89 -8.68
C ARG A 101 -7.75 -8.34 -9.87
N ALA A 102 -6.73 -7.52 -9.61
CA ALA A 102 -5.93 -6.90 -10.65
C ALA A 102 -4.92 -7.86 -11.32
N GLN A 103 -4.74 -9.07 -10.79
CA GLN A 103 -3.79 -10.04 -11.35
C GLN A 103 -4.39 -10.83 -12.52
N ASP A 104 -3.59 -11.01 -13.56
CA ASP A 104 -3.99 -11.79 -14.73
C ASP A 104 -4.24 -13.27 -14.40
N GLY A 105 -5.36 -13.78 -14.92
CA GLY A 105 -5.76 -15.19 -14.78
C GLY A 105 -6.33 -15.56 -13.41
N ILE A 106 -6.57 -14.59 -12.53
CA ILE A 106 -7.28 -14.77 -11.27
C ILE A 106 -8.79 -14.63 -11.50
N ARG A 107 -9.56 -15.60 -11.01
CA ARG A 107 -11.03 -15.58 -10.99
C ARG A 107 -11.54 -15.52 -9.56
N GLU A 108 -12.42 -14.57 -9.30
CA GLU A 108 -13.17 -14.50 -8.06
C GLU A 108 -14.16 -15.67 -7.93
N VAL A 109 -14.19 -16.30 -6.75
CA VAL A 109 -15.16 -17.36 -6.42
C VAL A 109 -16.17 -16.83 -5.41
N ILE A 110 -15.69 -16.21 -4.34
CA ILE A 110 -16.49 -15.61 -3.27
C ILE A 110 -15.75 -14.37 -2.77
N VAL A 111 -16.45 -13.26 -2.56
CA VAL A 111 -15.94 -12.08 -1.85
C VAL A 111 -17.01 -11.58 -0.89
N SER A 112 -16.55 -11.18 0.29
CA SER A 112 -17.31 -10.56 1.37
C SER A 112 -16.41 -9.54 2.08
N ASP A 113 -16.96 -8.82 3.05
CA ASP A 113 -16.22 -7.81 3.80
C ASP A 113 -15.08 -8.42 4.66
N GLU A 114 -15.24 -9.68 5.08
CA GLU A 114 -14.31 -10.38 5.99
C GLU A 114 -13.48 -11.46 5.29
N SER A 115 -13.85 -11.87 4.08
CA SER A 115 -13.14 -12.95 3.39
C SER A 115 -13.29 -12.91 1.88
N ALA A 116 -12.33 -13.48 1.19
CA ALA A 116 -12.38 -13.73 -0.23
C ALA A 116 -11.71 -15.05 -0.61
N MET A 117 -12.15 -15.60 -1.74
CA MET A 117 -11.55 -16.75 -2.38
C MET A 117 -11.42 -16.49 -3.87
N PHE A 118 -10.24 -16.74 -4.39
CA PHE A 118 -9.91 -16.66 -5.80
C PHE A 118 -9.28 -17.96 -6.30
N LYS A 119 -9.28 -18.13 -7.62
CA LYS A 119 -8.63 -19.25 -8.31
C LYS A 119 -7.75 -18.78 -9.45
N LYS A 120 -6.54 -19.34 -9.56
CA LYS A 120 -5.72 -19.28 -10.79
C LYS A 120 -5.80 -20.63 -11.49
N GLY A 121 -6.42 -20.65 -12.67
CA GLY A 121 -6.72 -21.91 -13.36
C GLY A 121 -7.63 -22.82 -12.52
N ASN A 122 -7.30 -24.11 -12.46
CA ASN A 122 -8.07 -25.13 -11.72
C ASN A 122 -7.38 -25.63 -10.45
N GLU A 123 -6.13 -25.23 -10.23
CA GLU A 123 -5.23 -25.91 -9.28
C GLU A 123 -4.82 -25.00 -8.13
N VAL A 124 -4.75 -23.69 -8.35
CA VAL A 124 -4.29 -22.74 -7.33
C VAL A 124 -5.48 -21.99 -6.76
N ASP A 125 -5.63 -22.01 -5.45
CA ASP A 125 -6.54 -21.10 -4.74
C ASP A 125 -5.76 -20.03 -4.00
N VAL A 126 -6.37 -18.86 -3.92
CA VAL A 126 -5.97 -17.80 -3.00
C VAL A 126 -7.14 -17.57 -2.06
N THR A 127 -6.92 -17.66 -0.75
CA THR A 127 -7.91 -17.26 0.25
C THR A 127 -7.40 -16.07 1.04
N VAL A 128 -8.32 -15.18 1.38
CA VAL A 128 -8.09 -13.96 2.16
C VAL A 128 -9.11 -13.98 3.29
N GLN A 129 -8.69 -13.83 4.54
CA GLN A 129 -9.57 -13.93 5.71
C GLN A 129 -9.15 -12.94 6.79
N SER A 130 -10.13 -12.22 7.34
CA SER A 130 -9.99 -11.41 8.55
C SER A 130 -11.35 -11.26 9.25
N PRO A 131 -11.46 -11.56 10.55
CA PRO A 131 -10.41 -12.11 11.41
C PRO A 131 -10.13 -13.58 11.07
N TRP A 132 -9.03 -14.12 11.59
CA TRP A 132 -8.67 -15.54 11.40
C TRP A 132 -8.16 -16.16 12.71
N MET A 133 -8.35 -17.48 12.86
CA MET A 133 -7.88 -18.20 14.04
C MET A 133 -6.46 -18.71 13.80
N ASP A 134 -5.49 -18.26 14.61
CA ASP A 134 -4.18 -18.89 14.62
C ASP A 134 -4.29 -20.26 15.30
N MET A 135 -4.16 -21.31 14.49
CA MET A 135 -4.31 -22.70 14.94
C MET A 135 -3.20 -23.13 15.89
N GLN A 136 -2.06 -22.44 15.92
CA GLN A 136 -0.97 -22.75 16.84
C GLN A 136 -1.23 -22.18 18.23
N SER A 137 -1.67 -20.93 18.32
CA SER A 137 -1.91 -20.25 19.60
C SER A 137 -3.36 -20.33 20.10
N GLY A 138 -4.31 -20.66 19.23
CA GLY A 138 -5.76 -20.58 19.51
C GLY A 138 -6.29 -19.15 19.62
N THR A 139 -5.53 -18.16 19.13
CA THR A 139 -5.87 -16.73 19.23
C THR A 139 -6.61 -16.27 17.98
N LEU A 140 -7.67 -15.48 18.18
CA LEU A 140 -8.34 -14.78 17.08
C LEU A 140 -7.51 -13.56 16.67
N MET A 141 -6.87 -13.66 15.51
CA MET A 141 -6.05 -12.63 14.91
C MET A 141 -6.94 -11.64 14.14
N GLN A 142 -6.66 -10.35 14.31
CA GLN A 142 -7.44 -9.26 13.72
C GLN A 142 -6.84 -8.72 12.41
N ASP A 143 -5.66 -9.20 12.04
CA ASP A 143 -5.03 -8.87 10.78
C ASP A 143 -5.58 -9.78 9.66
N CYS A 144 -5.04 -9.64 8.45
CA CYS A 144 -5.49 -10.39 7.29
C CYS A 144 -4.56 -11.58 7.05
N LEU A 145 -5.12 -12.78 7.02
CA LEU A 145 -4.44 -13.99 6.55
C LEU A 145 -4.67 -14.16 5.05
N ILE A 146 -3.61 -14.49 4.34
CA ILE A 146 -3.60 -14.83 2.92
C ILE A 146 -3.04 -16.23 2.78
N SER A 147 -3.76 -17.16 2.17
CA SER A 147 -3.22 -18.48 1.86
C SER A 147 -3.19 -18.69 0.35
N ILE A 148 -2.05 -19.08 -0.19
CA ILE A 148 -1.90 -19.47 -1.59
C ILE A 148 -1.59 -20.96 -1.61
N VAL A 149 -2.53 -21.76 -2.11
CA VAL A 149 -2.47 -23.22 -2.07
C VAL A 149 -2.56 -23.81 -3.47
N ASN A 150 -1.79 -24.86 -3.71
CA ASN A 150 -1.88 -25.70 -4.88
C ASN A 150 -2.57 -27.02 -4.50
N ARG A 151 -3.63 -27.36 -5.23
CA ARG A 151 -4.45 -28.56 -5.01
C ARG A 151 -3.96 -29.81 -5.76
N LYS A 152 -2.86 -29.72 -6.52
CA LYS A 152 -2.27 -30.85 -7.25
C LYS A 152 -1.62 -31.88 -6.35
#